data_AF-A0A835N6E1-F1
#
_entry.id   AF-A0A835N6E1-F1
#
_cell.length_a   1.000
_cell.length_b   1.000
_cell.length_c   1.000
_cell.angle_alpha   90.00
_cell.angle_beta   90.00
_cell.angle_gamma   90.00
#
_symmetry.space_group_name_H-M   'P 1'
#
loop_
_entity.id
_entity.type
_entity.pdbx_description
1 polymer ?
#
loop_
_entity_poly.entity_id
_entity_poly.type
_entity_poly.pdbx_seq_one_letter_code
_entity_poly.pdbx_strand_id
1 'polypeptide(L)'
;MNLISPWNLRFPPVSIPPITDFPHCKPLLRNHFFSFPFWPHPCRAISTTSFLVHAKRRNSKPEPVLEPTIIEQVSGDDEDKEEQLLFDDFEDGTVMDGDDDYFDDEEFLEDEAELYVGDGGGGGGIALAGTWWDKEALKIAEEVCSTFDGELKIYAFKTLSNSTIQVRIERLTNKSGSPNMEDIEAFSTTYRARLDEAELAKTITENTTLEVSSPGVERVVRIPEDLDRFKDRAMYVKYVNEADAEDSSPERDGVLRLVSFDMETKYCTWGLADVRVNREKGGKGRPLNKKQREWRLDTPFHSLRLVRLYPEI
;
A
#
# COMPACT_ATOMS: atom_id res chain seq x y z
N MET A 1 1.56 -71.50 -25.12
CA MET A 1 0.27 -70.96 -24.65
C MET A 1 0.42 -69.45 -24.59
N ASN A 2 -0.32 -68.77 -25.48
CA ASN A 2 -0.86 -67.39 -25.48
C ASN A 2 -0.39 -66.36 -24.44
N LEU A 3 -0.32 -65.05 -24.68
CA LEU A 3 -0.47 -64.15 -25.84
C LEU A 3 -0.15 -62.76 -25.23
N ILE A 4 0.85 -62.03 -25.73
CA ILE A 4 0.99 -60.60 -25.45
C ILE A 4 0.84 -59.89 -26.80
N SER A 5 -0.30 -59.22 -26.96
CA SER A 5 -0.65 -58.43 -28.14
C SER A 5 -0.11 -57.00 -27.99
N PRO A 6 0.57 -56.43 -29.00
CA PRO A 6 0.87 -55.01 -29.04
C PRO A 6 -0.31 -54.22 -29.62
N TRP A 7 -0.70 -53.14 -28.94
CA TRP A 7 -1.70 -52.18 -29.42
C TRP A 7 -1.13 -51.34 -30.56
N ASN A 8 -1.76 -51.45 -31.73
CA ASN A 8 -1.55 -50.58 -32.88
C ASN A 8 -2.51 -49.38 -32.77
N LEU A 9 -1.98 -48.19 -32.46
CA LEU A 9 -2.71 -46.93 -32.64
C LEU A 9 -2.41 -46.38 -34.04
N ARG A 10 -3.36 -46.55 -34.96
CA ARG A 10 -3.38 -45.83 -36.25
C ARG A 10 -4.05 -44.48 -36.03
N PHE A 11 -3.30 -43.39 -36.23
CA PHE A 11 -3.86 -42.05 -36.37
C PHE A 11 -4.28 -41.82 -37.84
N PRO A 12 -5.44 -41.20 -38.11
CA PRO A 12 -5.83 -40.80 -39.46
C PRO A 12 -5.05 -39.55 -39.92
N PRO A 13 -4.82 -39.37 -41.23
CA PRO A 13 -4.06 -38.24 -41.75
C PRO A 13 -4.87 -36.94 -41.69
N VAL A 14 -4.30 -35.91 -41.07
CA VAL A 14 -4.85 -34.55 -41.09
C VAL A 14 -4.38 -33.86 -42.38
N SER A 15 -5.34 -33.37 -43.15
CA SER A 15 -5.14 -32.70 -44.43
C SER A 15 -4.78 -31.23 -44.22
N ILE A 16 -3.66 -30.78 -44.80
CA ILE A 16 -3.21 -29.38 -44.79
C ILE A 16 -3.77 -28.67 -46.04
N PRO A 17 -4.51 -27.55 -45.92
CA PRO A 17 -4.86 -26.72 -47.07
C PRO A 17 -3.70 -25.75 -47.43
N PRO A 18 -3.57 -25.35 -48.71
CA PRO A 18 -2.43 -24.60 -49.20
C PRO A 18 -2.49 -23.11 -48.85
N ILE A 19 -1.29 -22.53 -48.75
CA ILE A 19 -0.99 -21.10 -48.64
C ILE A 19 -1.31 -20.42 -49.97
N THR A 20 -2.04 -19.31 -49.93
CA THR A 20 -2.12 -18.35 -51.04
C THR A 20 -1.94 -16.93 -50.50
N ASP A 21 -1.07 -16.20 -51.18
CA ASP A 21 -0.54 -14.88 -50.84
C ASP A 21 -1.56 -13.73 -50.91
N PHE A 22 -1.15 -12.66 -50.21
CA PHE A 22 -1.76 -11.35 -49.97
C PHE A 22 -2.29 -10.59 -51.21
N PRO A 23 -3.09 -9.52 -50.96
CA PRO A 23 -2.47 -8.20 -51.13
C PRO A 23 -2.78 -7.17 -50.02
N HIS A 24 -1.83 -6.26 -49.86
CA HIS A 24 -1.83 -5.05 -49.05
C HIS A 24 -3.10 -4.18 -49.12
N CYS A 25 -3.52 -3.64 -47.97
CA CYS A 25 -4.18 -2.34 -47.88
C CYS A 25 -3.73 -1.58 -46.63
N LYS A 26 -3.39 -0.30 -46.83
CA LYS A 26 -2.81 0.66 -45.88
C LYS A 26 -3.86 1.17 -44.87
N PRO A 27 -3.43 1.72 -43.71
CA PRO A 27 -4.33 2.27 -42.69
C PRO A 27 -4.81 3.68 -43.06
N LEU A 28 -6.12 3.90 -42.97
CA LEU A 28 -6.73 5.23 -43.05
C LEU A 28 -7.00 5.74 -41.62
N LEU A 29 -6.27 6.77 -41.25
CA LEU A 29 -6.59 7.70 -40.16
C LEU A 29 -7.97 8.32 -40.42
N ARG A 30 -8.86 8.27 -39.43
CA ARG A 30 -10.02 9.17 -39.40
C ARG A 30 -10.42 9.52 -37.97
N ASN A 31 -10.18 10.78 -37.63
CA ASN A 31 -10.74 11.49 -36.49
C ASN A 31 -12.27 11.44 -36.54
N HIS A 32 -12.89 11.02 -35.44
CA HIS A 32 -14.29 11.28 -35.19
C HIS A 32 -14.46 11.87 -33.79
N PHE A 33 -14.85 13.14 -33.80
CA PHE A 33 -15.37 13.90 -32.68
C PHE A 33 -16.53 13.16 -32.02
N PHE A 34 -16.44 12.91 -30.71
CA PHE A 34 -17.59 12.51 -29.90
C PHE A 34 -18.34 13.77 -29.47
N SER A 35 -19.47 14.03 -30.12
CA SER A 35 -20.47 15.01 -29.70
C SER A 35 -21.61 14.27 -29.00
N PHE A 36 -21.88 14.66 -27.76
CA PHE A 36 -23.01 14.21 -26.94
C PHE A 36 -24.34 14.60 -27.59
N PRO A 37 -25.35 13.71 -27.61
CA PRO A 37 -26.73 14.12 -27.74
C PRO A 37 -27.37 14.31 -26.37
N PHE A 38 -27.61 15.57 -26.01
CA PHE A 38 -28.68 15.96 -25.09
C PHE A 38 -30.01 15.41 -25.61
N TRP A 39 -30.78 14.71 -24.77
CA TRP A 39 -32.22 14.57 -24.94
C TRP A 39 -32.95 15.01 -23.68
N PRO A 40 -33.83 16.03 -23.78
CA PRO A 40 -34.71 16.46 -22.70
C PRO A 40 -36.07 15.81 -22.89
N HIS A 41 -36.60 15.05 -21.92
CA HIS A 41 -38.05 14.98 -21.76
C HIS A 41 -38.49 14.82 -20.30
N PRO A 42 -39.59 15.48 -19.90
CA PRO A 42 -40.05 15.61 -18.53
C PRO A 42 -41.10 14.54 -18.18
N CYS A 43 -41.11 14.06 -16.94
CA CYS A 43 -42.29 13.45 -16.31
C CYS A 43 -42.22 13.72 -14.80
N ARG A 44 -42.98 14.68 -14.29
CA ARG A 44 -44.36 14.61 -13.77
C ARG A 44 -44.42 14.15 -12.31
N ALA A 45 -44.86 15.12 -11.52
CA ALA A 45 -45.05 15.08 -10.08
C ALA A 45 -46.02 13.99 -9.60
N ILE A 46 -45.69 13.41 -8.46
CA ILE A 46 -46.63 12.75 -7.55
C ILE A 46 -46.51 13.43 -6.18
N SER A 47 -47.59 14.10 -5.78
CA SER A 47 -47.93 14.47 -4.40
C SER A 47 -48.61 13.23 -3.77
N THR A 48 -48.65 12.90 -2.48
CA THR A 48 -48.59 13.56 -1.16
C THR A 48 -48.37 12.38 -0.18
N THR A 49 -47.64 12.46 0.95
CA THR A 49 -48.17 12.83 2.27
C THR A 49 -47.03 12.93 3.27
N SER A 50 -46.98 14.04 3.99
CA SER A 50 -46.04 14.33 5.08
C SER A 50 -46.58 13.83 6.41
N PHE A 51 -45.72 13.18 7.21
CA PHE A 51 -45.90 13.11 8.66
C PHE A 51 -45.23 14.32 9.30
N LEU A 52 -46.03 15.00 10.12
CA LEU A 52 -45.77 16.28 10.75
C LEU A 52 -45.25 16.00 12.16
N VAL A 53 -43.98 16.32 12.43
CA VAL A 53 -43.46 16.43 13.80
C VAL A 53 -42.81 17.80 13.95
N HIS A 54 -43.46 18.63 14.76
CA HIS A 54 -42.98 19.96 15.13
C HIS A 54 -41.77 19.86 16.06
N ALA A 55 -40.66 20.51 15.67
CA ALA A 55 -39.66 20.98 16.62
C ALA A 55 -39.18 22.39 16.23
N LYS A 56 -39.04 23.21 17.27
CA LYS A 56 -38.99 24.68 17.28
C LYS A 56 -37.71 25.23 16.63
N ARG A 57 -37.90 26.08 15.62
CA ARG A 57 -36.88 26.90 14.95
C ARG A 57 -36.30 27.97 15.90
N ARG A 58 -34.97 28.06 15.98
CA ARG A 58 -34.27 29.31 16.29
C ARG A 58 -33.10 29.45 15.32
N ASN A 59 -33.02 30.62 14.70
CA ASN A 59 -32.18 30.97 13.55
C ASN A 59 -30.70 31.10 13.91
N SER A 60 -29.81 30.68 12.99
CA SER A 60 -28.66 31.45 12.46
C SER A 60 -27.82 30.58 11.51
N LYS A 61 -27.57 31.08 10.28
CA LYS A 61 -26.51 30.62 9.36
C LYS A 61 -25.23 31.46 9.62
N PRO A 62 -24.08 31.19 8.97
CA PRO A 62 -23.41 29.92 8.66
C PRO A 62 -22.02 29.86 9.35
N GLU A 63 -21.27 28.81 9.04
CA GLU A 63 -19.87 28.49 9.39
C GLU A 63 -18.86 29.67 9.27
N PRO A 64 -17.69 29.55 9.92
CA PRO A 64 -16.49 29.42 9.09
C PRO A 64 -15.50 28.33 9.55
N VAL A 65 -15.09 27.51 8.58
CA VAL A 65 -13.69 27.27 8.13
C VAL A 65 -12.61 27.22 9.23
N LEU A 66 -11.99 26.04 9.39
CA LEU A 66 -10.64 25.88 9.95
C LEU A 66 -9.63 26.15 8.82
N GLU A 67 -8.60 26.97 9.02
CA GLU A 67 -7.20 26.66 9.37
C GLU A 67 -6.39 28.01 9.31
N PRO A 68 -5.10 28.19 9.71
CA PRO A 68 -4.02 27.20 9.95
C PRO A 68 -3.09 27.48 11.16
N THR A 69 -2.12 26.56 11.34
CA THR A 69 -0.83 26.64 12.06
C THR A 69 -0.17 28.04 12.07
N ILE A 70 0.29 28.51 13.25
CA ILE A 70 1.48 29.39 13.44
C ILE A 70 1.89 29.45 14.92
N ILE A 71 3.20 29.40 15.14
CA ILE A 71 3.94 29.56 16.40
C ILE A 71 3.81 31.02 16.85
N GLU A 72 3.31 31.30 18.06
CA GLU A 72 3.63 32.55 18.74
C GLU A 72 3.64 32.42 20.27
N GLN A 73 4.80 32.82 20.76
CA GLN A 73 5.25 33.20 22.10
C GLN A 73 4.13 33.67 23.06
N VAL A 74 4.15 33.14 24.29
CA VAL A 74 3.52 33.81 25.43
C VAL A 74 4.61 34.28 26.38
N SER A 75 4.68 35.59 26.50
CA SER A 75 5.29 36.35 27.57
C SER A 75 4.49 36.16 28.86
N GLY A 76 5.19 36.11 29.98
CA GLY A 76 4.64 35.96 31.32
C GLY A 76 5.74 36.19 32.34
N ASP A 77 6.05 37.47 32.50
CA ASP A 77 6.90 38.11 33.49
C ASP A 77 6.47 37.73 34.92
N ASP A 78 7.41 37.33 35.76
CA ASP A 78 7.35 37.51 37.22
C ASP A 78 8.78 37.44 37.78
N GLU A 79 9.20 38.59 38.30
CA GLU A 79 10.48 38.88 38.94
C GLU A 79 10.63 38.12 40.28
N ASP A 80 11.83 37.61 40.59
CA ASP A 80 12.45 37.74 41.93
C ASP A 80 13.90 37.19 41.98
N LYS A 81 14.84 38.12 41.85
CA LYS A 81 16.06 38.40 42.66
C LYS A 81 17.06 37.31 43.08
N GLU A 82 18.31 37.63 42.66
CA GLU A 82 19.57 37.68 43.44
C GLU A 82 20.47 36.43 43.59
N GLU A 83 21.55 36.47 42.80
CA GLU A 83 22.97 36.34 43.18
C GLU A 83 23.45 35.14 44.01
N GLN A 84 24.23 34.26 43.35
CA GLN A 84 25.64 34.06 43.75
C GLN A 84 26.48 33.43 42.63
N LEU A 85 27.44 34.23 42.16
CA LEU A 85 28.60 33.83 41.37
C LEU A 85 29.63 33.10 42.24
N LEU A 86 30.56 32.43 41.55
CA LEU A 86 31.89 31.93 41.98
C LEU A 86 31.96 30.41 42.18
N PHE A 87 32.43 29.72 41.14
CA PHE A 87 33.67 28.92 41.23
C PHE A 87 34.33 28.94 39.85
N ASP A 88 35.38 29.75 39.75
CA ASP A 88 36.39 29.68 38.71
C ASP A 88 37.53 28.79 39.22
N ASP A 89 38.29 28.23 38.28
CA ASP A 89 39.59 27.55 38.42
C ASP A 89 39.61 26.03 38.67
N PHE A 90 39.78 25.28 37.57
CA PHE A 90 40.80 24.22 37.52
C PHE A 90 41.33 24.13 36.08
N GLU A 91 42.41 24.88 35.83
CA GLU A 91 43.34 24.66 34.73
C GLU A 91 44.15 23.37 34.96
N ASP A 92 44.22 22.50 33.95
CA ASP A 92 45.46 21.88 33.42
C ASP A 92 45.23 20.46 32.84
N GLY A 93 45.73 20.29 31.60
CA GLY A 93 46.30 19.04 31.14
C GLY A 93 45.37 18.06 30.43
N THR A 94 45.42 18.06 29.09
CA THR A 94 46.00 16.96 28.27
C THR A 94 45.35 16.96 26.89
N VAL A 95 46.19 17.10 25.86
CA VAL A 95 45.88 16.80 24.46
C VAL A 95 45.49 15.33 24.32
N MET A 96 44.25 15.05 23.91
CA MET A 96 43.90 13.80 23.27
C MET A 96 43.44 14.14 21.86
N ASP A 97 44.35 13.89 20.93
CA ASP A 97 44.09 13.52 19.55
C ASP A 97 42.95 12.50 19.55
N GLY A 98 41.76 12.95 19.13
CA GLY A 98 40.55 12.15 19.13
C GLY A 98 40.00 12.23 17.73
N ASP A 99 40.23 11.14 17.01
CA ASP A 99 39.82 10.89 15.64
C ASP A 99 38.42 11.44 15.33
N ASP A 100 38.37 11.95 14.12
CA ASP A 100 37.20 12.35 13.35
C ASP A 100 36.21 11.19 13.16
N ASP A 101 35.51 10.82 14.23
CA ASP A 101 34.23 10.12 14.11
C ASP A 101 33.16 11.13 13.67
N TYR A 102 33.31 11.63 12.44
CA TYR A 102 32.22 12.18 11.65
C TYR A 102 31.27 11.01 11.40
N PHE A 103 30.41 10.77 12.39
CA PHE A 103 29.34 9.79 12.32
C PHE A 103 28.56 10.12 11.04
N ASP A 104 28.69 9.22 10.07
CA ASP A 104 28.06 9.27 8.75
C ASP A 104 26.54 9.10 8.95
N ASP A 105 25.89 10.16 9.43
CA ASP A 105 24.43 10.29 9.53
C ASP A 105 23.77 10.36 8.13
N GLU A 106 24.53 10.17 7.05
CA GLU A 106 24.04 10.26 5.67
C GLU A 106 23.47 8.91 5.17
N GLU A 107 23.71 7.78 5.85
CA GLU A 107 23.17 6.46 5.48
C GLU A 107 21.71 6.22 5.98
N PHE A 108 21.17 7.08 6.86
CA PHE A 108 19.81 6.92 7.40
C PHE A 108 18.72 7.67 6.62
N LEU A 109 19.08 8.40 5.55
CA LEU A 109 18.15 9.23 4.79
C LEU A 109 17.46 8.51 3.61
N GLU A 110 17.83 7.26 3.30
CA GLU A 110 17.18 6.51 2.21
C GLU A 110 15.80 5.92 2.58
N ASP A 111 15.45 5.83 3.87
CA ASP A 111 14.25 5.11 4.32
C ASP A 111 12.97 5.99 4.38
N GLU A 112 13.07 7.28 4.00
CA GLU A 112 11.91 8.18 3.87
C GLU A 112 11.41 8.25 2.40
N ALA A 113 11.52 7.14 1.66
CA ALA A 113 10.79 7.01 0.42
C ALA A 113 9.28 7.02 0.72
N GLU A 114 8.54 7.98 0.16
CA GLU A 114 7.09 8.03 0.30
C GLU A 114 6.46 6.70 -0.13
N LEU A 115 5.80 6.01 0.80
CA LEU A 115 5.12 4.75 0.51
C LEU A 115 3.95 4.98 -0.45
N TYR A 116 4.01 4.38 -1.63
CA TYR A 116 2.93 4.37 -2.62
C TYR A 116 2.64 2.94 -3.12
N VAL A 117 1.43 2.71 -3.60
CA VAL A 117 0.99 1.39 -4.05
C VAL A 117 1.82 0.94 -5.26
N GLY A 118 2.44 -0.23 -5.18
CA GLY A 118 3.20 -0.80 -6.31
C GLY A 118 4.69 -0.42 -6.36
N ASP A 119 5.26 0.12 -5.29
CA ASP A 119 6.68 0.50 -5.18
C ASP A 119 7.68 -0.67 -5.19
N GLY A 120 7.22 -1.92 -5.12
CA GLY A 120 8.06 -3.11 -4.99
C GLY A 120 8.65 -3.32 -3.59
N GLY A 121 8.26 -2.50 -2.61
CA GLY A 121 8.65 -2.55 -1.21
C GLY A 121 7.43 -2.64 -0.29
N GLY A 122 7.23 -1.64 0.56
CA GLY A 122 6.10 -1.57 1.51
C GLY A 122 4.75 -1.42 0.81
N GLY A 123 4.71 -0.77 -0.35
CA GLY A 123 3.55 -0.66 -1.24
C GLY A 123 3.17 -1.93 -2.00
N GLY A 124 3.99 -2.97 -1.92
CA GLY A 124 3.81 -4.23 -2.65
C GLY A 124 4.06 -4.08 -4.15
N GLY A 125 3.75 -5.12 -4.92
CA GLY A 125 3.85 -5.10 -6.38
C GLY A 125 5.26 -5.39 -6.91
N ILE A 126 5.49 -5.06 -8.18
CA ILE A 126 6.70 -5.45 -8.91
C ILE A 126 7.42 -4.20 -9.42
N ALA A 127 8.66 -3.99 -8.98
CA ALA A 127 9.52 -2.90 -9.41
C ALA A 127 10.80 -3.44 -10.07
N LEU A 128 10.82 -3.47 -11.40
CA LEU A 128 11.98 -3.96 -12.15
C LEU A 128 12.97 -2.82 -12.44
N ALA A 129 14.27 -3.10 -12.43
CA ALA A 129 15.33 -2.13 -12.69
C ALA A 129 15.47 -1.82 -14.20
N GLY A 130 14.79 -2.58 -15.06
CA GLY A 130 14.89 -2.47 -16.51
C GLY A 130 16.09 -3.22 -17.07
N THR A 131 16.66 -4.15 -16.32
CA THR A 131 17.74 -5.01 -16.80
C THR A 131 17.16 -6.11 -17.71
N TRP A 132 18.04 -6.74 -18.50
CA TRP A 132 17.64 -7.81 -19.41
C TRP A 132 17.22 -9.10 -18.71
N TRP A 133 17.60 -9.28 -17.44
CA TRP A 133 17.37 -10.51 -16.66
C TRP A 133 16.19 -10.40 -15.68
N ASP A 134 15.74 -9.18 -15.34
CA ASP A 134 14.71 -8.92 -14.33
C ASP A 134 13.45 -9.79 -14.48
N LYS A 135 12.98 -9.94 -15.73
CA LYS A 135 11.76 -10.70 -16.04
C LYS A 135 11.93 -12.20 -15.84
N GLU A 136 13.13 -12.72 -16.13
CA GLU A 136 13.40 -14.14 -15.92
C GLU A 136 13.52 -14.43 -14.42
N ALA A 137 14.20 -13.56 -13.65
CA ALA A 137 14.23 -13.68 -12.19
C ALA A 137 12.83 -13.66 -11.57
N LEU A 138 11.98 -12.71 -11.96
CA LEU A 138 10.59 -12.66 -11.51
C LEU A 138 9.82 -13.95 -11.84
N LYS A 139 9.93 -14.44 -13.09
CA LYS A 139 9.28 -15.68 -13.53
C LYS A 139 9.72 -16.87 -12.69
N ILE A 140 11.01 -16.98 -12.39
CA ILE A 140 11.53 -18.04 -11.51
C ILE A 140 10.93 -17.91 -10.10
N ALA A 141 10.85 -16.69 -9.55
CA ALA A 141 10.23 -16.48 -8.24
C ALA A 141 8.75 -16.92 -8.21
N GLU A 142 7.99 -16.64 -9.28
CA GLU A 142 6.59 -17.08 -9.42
C GLU A 142 6.48 -18.61 -9.52
N GLU A 143 7.39 -19.26 -10.26
CA GLU A 143 7.49 -20.72 -10.32
C GLU A 143 7.79 -21.32 -8.94
N VAL A 144 8.69 -20.70 -8.18
CA VAL A 144 9.02 -21.13 -6.82
C VAL A 144 7.83 -20.96 -5.89
N CYS A 145 7.09 -19.85 -5.93
CA CYS A 145 5.85 -19.73 -5.15
C CYS A 145 4.85 -20.85 -5.46
N SER A 146 4.81 -21.30 -6.72
CA SER A 146 3.92 -22.39 -7.15
C SER A 146 4.30 -23.75 -6.54
N THR A 147 5.53 -23.95 -6.04
CA THR A 147 5.94 -25.20 -5.38
C THR A 147 5.41 -25.33 -3.94
N PHE A 148 4.84 -24.26 -3.38
CA PHE A 148 4.29 -24.24 -2.01
C PHE A 148 2.76 -24.40 -2.00
N ASP A 149 2.19 -25.08 -3.00
CA ASP A 149 0.75 -25.38 -3.10
C ASP A 149 -0.18 -24.15 -2.95
N GLY A 150 0.33 -22.96 -3.32
CA GLY A 150 -0.40 -21.70 -3.20
C GLY A 150 -0.49 -21.16 -1.77
N GLU A 151 0.23 -21.72 -0.80
CA GLU A 151 0.30 -21.18 0.56
C GLU A 151 1.11 -19.89 0.62
N LEU A 152 2.16 -19.78 -0.22
CA LEU A 152 3.03 -18.61 -0.33
C LEU A 152 2.74 -17.84 -1.61
N LYS A 153 2.81 -16.51 -1.53
CA LYS A 153 2.66 -15.60 -2.67
C LYS A 153 3.67 -14.47 -2.57
N ILE A 154 4.14 -13.97 -3.72
CA ILE A 154 4.92 -12.74 -3.78
C ILE A 154 4.01 -11.56 -3.43
N TYR A 155 4.36 -10.85 -2.35
CA TYR A 155 3.75 -9.57 -2.00
C TYR A 155 4.44 -8.43 -2.73
N ALA A 156 5.77 -8.42 -2.71
CA ALA A 156 6.59 -7.44 -3.42
C ALA A 156 7.82 -8.10 -4.05
N PHE A 157 8.21 -7.59 -5.22
CA PHE A 157 9.41 -8.02 -5.92
C PHE A 157 10.12 -6.79 -6.48
N LYS A 158 11.41 -6.66 -6.16
CA LYS A 158 12.22 -5.55 -6.64
C LYS A 158 13.57 -6.07 -7.11
N THR A 159 14.00 -5.59 -8.27
CA THR A 159 15.36 -5.80 -8.76
C THR A 159 16.07 -4.46 -8.79
N LEU A 160 17.37 -4.48 -8.48
CA LEU A 160 18.22 -3.30 -8.47
C LEU A 160 19.32 -3.43 -9.53
N SER A 161 19.88 -2.30 -9.96
CA SER A 161 20.95 -2.24 -10.95
C SER A 161 22.27 -2.87 -10.48
N ASN A 162 22.43 -3.07 -9.17
CA ASN A 162 23.58 -3.73 -8.54
C ASN A 162 23.43 -5.27 -8.46
N SER A 163 22.60 -5.87 -9.32
CA SER A 163 22.32 -7.32 -9.32
C SER A 163 21.68 -7.84 -8.02
N THR A 164 21.01 -6.98 -7.27
CA THR A 164 20.26 -7.39 -6.06
C THR A 164 18.80 -7.64 -6.39
N ILE A 165 18.27 -8.74 -5.83
CA ILE A 165 16.88 -9.15 -5.88
C ILE A 165 16.32 -9.07 -4.46
N GLN A 166 15.26 -8.29 -4.27
CA GLN A 166 14.50 -8.21 -3.03
C GLN A 166 13.13 -8.81 -3.25
N VAL A 167 12.79 -9.82 -2.44
CA VAL A 167 11.49 -10.50 -2.51
C VAL A 167 10.83 -10.45 -1.15
N ARG A 168 9.62 -9.90 -1.10
CA ARG A 168 8.74 -9.96 0.07
C ARG A 168 7.68 -11.01 -0.18
N ILE A 169 7.65 -12.06 0.62
CA ILE A 169 6.68 -13.15 0.49
C ILE A 169 5.62 -13.08 1.59
N GLU A 170 4.37 -13.36 1.25
CA GLU A 170 3.25 -13.46 2.18
C GLU A 170 2.71 -14.90 2.22
N ARG A 171 2.21 -15.30 3.39
CA ARG A 171 1.50 -16.57 3.57
C ARG A 171 0.00 -16.36 3.57
N LEU A 172 -0.71 -16.90 2.59
CA LEU A 172 -2.14 -16.66 2.38
C LEU A 172 -3.05 -17.37 3.39
N THR A 173 -2.58 -18.48 3.97
CA THR A 173 -3.33 -19.24 4.99
C THR A 173 -3.38 -18.52 6.36
N ASN A 174 -2.49 -17.55 6.58
CA ASN A 174 -2.44 -16.78 7.82
C ASN A 174 -3.24 -15.47 7.71
N LYS A 175 -4.03 -15.16 8.74
CA LYS A 175 -4.73 -13.87 8.86
C LYS A 175 -3.77 -12.68 8.85
N SER A 176 -2.62 -12.80 9.50
CA SER A 176 -1.63 -11.71 9.50
C SER A 176 -0.85 -11.64 8.21
N GLY A 177 -0.87 -12.67 7.37
CA GLY A 177 -0.08 -12.78 6.13
C GLY A 177 1.42 -12.86 6.26
N SER A 178 1.95 -12.86 7.49
CA SER A 178 3.37 -13.06 7.68
C SER A 178 3.72 -14.55 7.50
N PRO A 179 4.74 -14.87 6.68
CA PRO A 179 5.36 -16.19 6.65
C PRO A 179 6.06 -16.47 7.99
N ASN A 180 6.30 -17.74 8.31
CA ASN A 180 7.19 -18.13 9.42
C ASN A 180 8.65 -18.16 8.94
N MET A 181 9.59 -18.45 9.85
CA MET A 181 11.01 -18.50 9.49
C MET A 181 11.31 -19.65 8.52
N GLU A 182 10.67 -20.80 8.75
CA GLU A 182 10.83 -21.99 7.92
C GLU A 182 10.38 -21.75 6.46
N ASP A 183 9.31 -21.00 6.25
CA ASP A 183 8.79 -20.59 4.95
C ASP A 183 9.81 -19.69 4.23
N ILE A 184 10.42 -18.74 4.93
CA ILE A 184 11.43 -17.82 4.38
C ILE A 184 12.69 -18.61 3.98
N GLU A 185 13.17 -19.50 4.84
CA GLU A 185 14.34 -20.34 4.57
C GLU A 185 14.10 -21.29 3.38
N ALA A 186 12.94 -21.95 3.35
CA ALA A 186 12.55 -22.85 2.27
C ALA A 186 12.43 -22.11 0.93
N PHE A 187 11.78 -20.94 0.93
CA PHE A 187 11.67 -20.10 -0.27
C PHE A 187 13.04 -19.61 -0.73
N SER A 188 13.86 -19.06 0.17
CA SER A 188 15.19 -18.51 -0.12
C SER A 188 16.13 -19.58 -0.71
N THR A 189 16.11 -20.79 -0.14
CA THR A 189 16.93 -21.90 -0.62
C THR A 189 16.48 -22.40 -1.99
N THR A 190 15.17 -22.57 -2.19
CA THR A 190 14.61 -23.05 -3.45
C THR A 190 14.82 -22.03 -4.56
N TYR A 191 14.58 -20.75 -4.27
CA TYR A 191 14.74 -19.68 -5.26
C TYR A 191 16.21 -19.50 -5.64
N ARG A 192 17.12 -19.53 -4.67
CA ARG A 192 18.56 -19.46 -4.95
C ARG A 192 19.04 -20.61 -5.83
N ALA A 193 18.63 -21.85 -5.54
CA ALA A 193 18.99 -22.99 -6.38
C ALA A 193 18.53 -22.81 -7.84
N ARG A 194 17.32 -22.27 -8.06
CA ARG A 194 16.81 -21.99 -9.41
C ARG A 194 17.52 -20.81 -10.09
N LEU A 195 17.95 -19.80 -9.32
CA LEU A 195 18.78 -18.72 -9.83
C LEU A 195 20.14 -19.25 -10.27
N ASP A 196 20.79 -20.11 -9.49
CA ASP A 196 22.08 -20.72 -9.84
C ASP A 196 21.98 -21.52 -11.15
N GLU A 197 20.89 -22.27 -11.36
CA GLU A 197 20.61 -22.97 -12.62
C GLU A 197 20.45 -22.00 -13.81
N ALA A 198 19.76 -20.89 -13.60
CA ALA A 198 19.55 -19.85 -14.59
C ALA A 198 20.86 -19.08 -14.92
N GLU A 199 21.72 -18.88 -13.93
CA GLU A 199 23.05 -18.29 -14.10
C GLU A 199 23.93 -19.18 -14.99
N LEU A 200 23.94 -20.50 -14.74
CA LEU A 200 24.63 -21.47 -15.59
C LEU A 200 24.07 -21.50 -17.02
N ALA A 201 22.76 -21.30 -17.17
CA ALA A 201 22.09 -21.17 -18.47
C ALA A 201 22.30 -19.80 -19.13
N LYS A 202 22.95 -18.84 -18.43
CA LYS A 202 23.16 -17.44 -18.86
C LYS A 202 21.86 -16.70 -19.17
N THR A 203 20.78 -17.08 -18.50
CA THR A 203 19.48 -16.41 -18.61
C THR A 203 19.32 -15.31 -17.56
N ILE A 204 20.15 -15.30 -16.53
CA ILE A 204 20.31 -14.21 -15.57
C ILE A 204 21.78 -13.76 -15.47
N THR A 205 22.02 -12.65 -14.77
CA THR A 205 23.36 -12.15 -14.49
C THR A 205 24.09 -13.01 -13.46
N GLU A 206 25.42 -13.03 -13.52
CA GLU A 206 26.26 -13.70 -12.52
C GLU A 206 26.30 -12.89 -11.21
N ASN A 207 26.53 -13.58 -10.09
CA ASN A 207 26.70 -13.00 -8.75
C ASN A 207 25.51 -12.18 -8.24
N THR A 208 24.27 -12.67 -8.41
CA THR A 208 23.10 -11.99 -7.85
C THR A 208 23.02 -12.09 -6.34
N THR A 209 22.78 -10.96 -5.66
CA THR A 209 22.43 -10.94 -4.24
C THR A 209 20.92 -11.15 -4.11
N LEU A 210 20.49 -12.00 -3.17
CA LEU A 210 19.06 -12.24 -2.94
C LEU A 210 18.69 -12.03 -1.46
N GLU A 211 17.75 -11.13 -1.24
CA GLU A 211 17.13 -10.80 0.04
C GLU A 211 15.67 -11.29 0.03
N VAL A 212 15.29 -12.07 1.05
CA VAL A 212 13.92 -12.55 1.22
C VAL A 212 13.41 -12.10 2.58
N SER A 213 12.27 -11.42 2.59
CA SER A 213 11.68 -10.87 3.81
C SER A 213 10.15 -10.99 3.82
N SER A 214 9.54 -10.62 4.94
CA SER A 214 8.07 -10.51 5.06
C SER A 214 7.61 -9.07 4.77
N PRO A 215 6.33 -8.84 4.41
CA PRO A 215 5.80 -7.49 4.14
C PRO A 215 5.76 -6.52 5.33
N GLY A 216 6.03 -6.99 6.55
CA GLY A 216 6.01 -6.14 7.74
C GLY A 216 4.66 -5.50 8.08
N VAL A 217 4.67 -4.40 8.83
CA VAL A 217 3.46 -3.62 9.23
C VAL A 217 3.21 -2.44 8.29
N GLU A 218 4.26 -1.99 7.60
CA GLU A 218 4.23 -0.95 6.58
C GLU A 218 3.41 -1.33 5.34
N ARG A 219 3.04 -2.61 5.21
CA ARG A 219 2.31 -3.13 4.06
C ARG A 219 1.05 -2.33 3.73
N VAL A 220 0.84 -2.15 2.44
CA VAL A 220 -0.40 -1.64 1.88
C VAL A 220 -1.42 -2.77 1.75
N VAL A 221 -2.66 -2.45 2.11
CA VAL A 221 -3.84 -3.30 1.99
C VAL A 221 -4.42 -3.16 0.59
N ARG A 222 -4.50 -4.26 -0.17
CA ARG A 222 -5.14 -4.26 -1.49
C ARG A 222 -6.65 -4.15 -1.33
N ILE A 223 -7.26 -3.22 -2.06
CA ILE A 223 -8.70 -2.95 -1.98
C ILE A 223 -9.37 -3.46 -3.26
N PRO A 224 -10.40 -4.33 -3.16
CA PRO A 224 -11.03 -4.84 -1.92
C PRO A 224 -10.42 -6.13 -1.37
N GLU A 225 -9.43 -6.74 -2.04
CA GLU A 225 -9.04 -8.15 -1.85
C GLU A 225 -8.59 -8.49 -0.42
N ASP A 226 -7.89 -7.56 0.24
CA ASP A 226 -7.33 -7.78 1.57
C ASP A 226 -8.21 -7.22 2.70
N LEU A 227 -9.33 -6.55 2.38
CA LEU A 227 -10.18 -5.88 3.37
C LEU A 227 -10.76 -6.88 4.39
N ASP A 228 -11.29 -8.02 3.94
CA ASP A 228 -11.86 -9.02 4.84
C ASP A 228 -10.80 -9.60 5.80
N ARG A 229 -9.59 -9.80 5.27
CA ARG A 229 -8.46 -10.36 6.01
C ARG A 229 -8.02 -9.47 7.17
N PHE A 230 -8.03 -8.15 6.96
CA PHE A 230 -7.52 -7.18 7.92
C PHE A 230 -8.60 -6.35 8.64
N LYS A 231 -9.89 -6.68 8.47
CA LYS A 231 -11.02 -5.90 9.02
C LYS A 231 -10.96 -5.60 10.53
N ASP A 232 -10.33 -6.47 11.31
CA ASP A 232 -10.22 -6.33 12.76
C ASP A 232 -9.07 -5.41 13.20
N ARG A 233 -8.20 -4.98 12.26
CA ARG A 233 -7.01 -4.17 12.55
C ARG A 233 -7.27 -2.68 12.35
N ALA A 234 -6.54 -1.87 13.11
CA ALA A 234 -6.42 -0.45 12.82
C ALA A 234 -5.59 -0.24 11.54
N MET A 235 -6.02 0.69 10.69
CA MET A 235 -5.39 1.02 9.42
C MET A 235 -5.17 2.53 9.34
N TYR A 236 -4.03 2.93 8.80
CA TYR A 236 -3.86 4.29 8.33
C TYR A 236 -4.48 4.41 6.94
N VAL A 237 -5.41 5.35 6.77
CA VAL A 237 -6.20 5.52 5.56
C VAL A 237 -6.00 6.94 5.05
N LYS A 238 -5.50 7.09 3.83
CA LYS A 238 -5.42 8.35 3.07
C LYS A 238 -6.45 8.31 1.95
N TYR A 239 -7.28 9.34 1.82
CA TYR A 239 -8.40 9.37 0.89
C TYR A 239 -8.66 10.79 0.37
N VAL A 240 -9.33 10.89 -0.78
CA VAL A 240 -9.79 12.16 -1.34
C VAL A 240 -11.25 12.37 -1.00
N ASN A 241 -11.60 13.55 -0.47
CA ASN A 241 -13.00 13.93 -0.31
C ASN A 241 -13.50 14.66 -1.57
N GLU A 242 -14.42 14.04 -2.32
CA GLU A 242 -14.99 14.65 -3.53
C GLU A 242 -15.81 15.92 -3.24
N ALA A 243 -16.26 16.12 -1.99
CA ALA A 243 -17.06 17.27 -1.59
C ALA A 243 -16.28 18.59 -1.43
N ASP A 244 -14.94 18.53 -1.31
CA ASP A 244 -14.11 19.69 -0.92
C ASP A 244 -13.15 20.14 -2.04
N ALA A 245 -13.49 19.91 -3.31
CA ALA A 245 -12.63 20.18 -4.47
C ALA A 245 -12.26 21.67 -4.71
N GLU A 246 -12.71 22.60 -3.85
CA GLU A 246 -12.43 24.04 -3.93
C GLU A 246 -11.40 24.54 -2.92
N ASP A 247 -11.08 23.80 -1.85
CA ASP A 247 -10.14 24.22 -0.81
C ASP A 247 -8.85 23.39 -0.83
N SER A 248 -7.73 24.02 -0.44
CA SER A 248 -6.36 23.49 -0.53
C SER A 248 -6.22 22.06 0.02
N SER A 249 -5.68 21.18 -0.83
CA SER A 249 -5.50 19.72 -0.66
C SER A 249 -6.79 18.93 -0.32
N PRO A 250 -7.45 18.30 -1.29
CA PRO A 250 -8.63 17.47 -1.04
C PRO A 250 -8.30 16.12 -0.38
N GLU A 251 -7.03 15.91 -0.01
CA GLU A 251 -6.54 14.68 0.62
C GLU A 251 -6.68 14.77 2.14
N ARG A 252 -7.33 13.76 2.71
CA ARG A 252 -7.50 13.60 4.15
C ARG A 252 -6.90 12.27 4.58
N ASP A 253 -6.46 12.20 5.81
CA ASP A 253 -5.91 10.99 6.39
C ASP A 253 -6.37 10.74 7.83
N GLY A 254 -6.19 9.51 8.30
CA GLY A 254 -6.47 9.16 9.68
C GLY A 254 -6.28 7.68 9.98
N VAL A 255 -6.21 7.36 11.28
CA VAL A 255 -6.15 5.96 11.74
C VAL A 255 -7.57 5.46 12.01
N LEU A 256 -8.05 4.57 11.15
CA LEU A 256 -9.43 4.11 11.10
C LEU A 256 -9.51 2.60 11.29
N ARG A 257 -10.68 2.10 11.66
CA ARG A 257 -11.02 0.69 11.64
C ARG A 257 -12.13 0.47 10.62
N LEU A 258 -12.00 -0.58 9.83
CA LEU A 258 -13.06 -0.98 8.90
C LEU A 258 -14.30 -1.44 9.68
N VAL A 259 -15.46 -0.87 9.36
CA VAL A 259 -16.75 -1.24 9.97
C VAL A 259 -17.49 -2.20 9.04
N SER A 260 -17.55 -1.86 7.75
CA SER A 260 -18.15 -2.68 6.71
C SER A 260 -17.59 -2.27 5.35
N PHE A 261 -17.68 -3.15 4.38
CA PHE A 261 -17.42 -2.84 2.98
C PHE A 261 -18.41 -3.60 2.12
N ASP A 262 -18.70 -3.06 0.95
CA ASP A 262 -19.62 -3.65 -0.01
C ASP A 262 -18.98 -3.69 -1.40
N MET A 263 -18.92 -4.89 -1.96
CA MET A 263 -18.35 -5.14 -3.28
C MET A 263 -19.27 -4.67 -4.42
N GLU A 264 -20.58 -4.61 -4.19
CA GLU A 264 -21.56 -4.18 -5.19
C GLU A 264 -21.54 -2.66 -5.35
N THR A 265 -21.68 -1.93 -4.24
CA THR A 265 -21.63 -0.46 -4.26
C THR A 265 -20.22 0.09 -4.37
N LYS A 266 -19.19 -0.71 -4.07
CA LYS A 266 -17.77 -0.33 -4.01
C LYS A 266 -17.48 0.76 -2.98
N TYR A 267 -18.09 0.63 -1.79
CA TYR A 267 -17.90 1.54 -0.66
C TYR A 267 -17.32 0.82 0.56
N CYS A 268 -16.49 1.54 1.31
CA CYS A 268 -16.07 1.20 2.65
C CYS A 268 -16.72 2.16 3.65
N THR A 269 -17.18 1.63 4.76
CA THR A 269 -17.56 2.39 5.96
C THR A 269 -16.46 2.21 7.00
N TRP A 270 -15.93 3.33 7.46
CA TRP A 270 -14.86 3.41 8.44
C TRP A 270 -15.37 3.99 9.76
N GLY A 271 -14.75 3.60 10.87
CA GLY A 271 -14.91 4.24 12.17
C GLY A 271 -13.55 4.64 12.74
N LEU A 272 -13.54 5.49 13.76
CA LEU A 272 -12.29 5.82 14.45
C LEU A 272 -11.73 4.57 15.14
N ALA A 273 -10.45 4.27 14.87
CA ALA A 273 -9.74 3.23 15.59
C ALA A 273 -9.47 3.67 17.04
N ASP A 274 -9.57 2.75 17.98
CA ASP A 274 -9.34 3.03 19.40
C ASP A 274 -7.83 2.95 19.73
N VAL A 275 -7.07 3.85 19.12
CA VAL A 275 -5.60 3.96 19.25
C VAL A 275 -5.20 5.24 19.97
N ARG A 276 -3.99 5.28 20.52
CA ARG A 276 -3.47 6.41 21.30
C ARG A 276 -3.58 7.75 20.55
N VAL A 277 -3.18 7.81 19.29
CA VAL A 277 -3.23 9.03 18.46
C VAL A 277 -4.65 9.60 18.32
N ASN A 278 -5.68 8.73 18.32
CA ASN A 278 -7.08 9.17 18.26
C ASN A 278 -7.65 9.52 19.64
N ARG A 279 -7.19 8.83 20.69
CA ARG A 279 -7.57 9.09 22.09
C ARG A 279 -7.05 10.42 22.60
N GLU A 280 -5.80 10.76 22.28
CA GLU A 280 -5.13 11.97 22.76
C GLU A 280 -5.87 13.26 22.34
N LYS A 281 -6.61 13.25 21.23
CA LYS A 281 -7.50 14.35 20.81
C LYS A 281 -8.60 14.67 21.84
N GLY A 282 -8.95 13.73 22.72
CA GLY A 282 -9.92 13.90 23.83
C GLY A 282 -9.29 13.99 25.23
N GLY A 283 -7.95 13.99 25.33
CA GLY A 283 -7.17 13.97 26.56
C GLY A 283 -6.39 12.66 26.77
N LYS A 284 -5.14 12.78 27.24
CA LYS A 284 -4.21 11.64 27.44
C LYS A 284 -4.86 10.51 28.27
N GLY A 285 -4.79 9.28 27.75
CA GLY A 285 -5.25 8.07 28.44
C GLY A 285 -6.78 7.87 28.51
N ARG A 286 -7.60 8.78 27.97
CA ARG A 286 -9.05 8.60 27.94
C ARG A 286 -9.48 7.70 26.78
N PRO A 287 -10.38 6.72 26.99
CA PRO A 287 -11.03 6.00 25.90
C PRO A 287 -11.81 6.95 24.98
N LEU A 288 -12.07 6.53 23.74
CA LEU A 288 -12.90 7.30 22.80
C LEU A 288 -14.28 7.64 23.40
N ASN A 289 -14.72 8.88 23.24
CA ASN A 289 -16.04 9.34 23.66
C ASN A 289 -17.14 8.67 22.79
N LYS A 290 -18.40 8.65 23.28
CA LYS A 290 -19.55 8.08 22.57
C LYS A 290 -19.67 8.60 21.13
N LYS A 291 -19.54 9.92 20.93
CA LYS A 291 -19.56 10.54 19.60
C LYS A 291 -18.44 10.03 18.68
N GLN A 292 -17.24 9.83 19.22
CA GLN A 292 -16.10 9.32 18.44
C GLN A 292 -16.29 7.85 18.05
N ARG A 293 -16.85 7.02 18.94
CA ARG A 293 -17.13 5.60 18.64
C ARG A 293 -18.23 5.41 17.60
N GLU A 294 -19.23 6.29 17.63
CA GLU A 294 -20.36 6.31 16.70
C GLU A 294 -20.04 7.02 15.38
N TRP A 295 -18.92 7.74 15.29
CA TRP A 295 -18.49 8.40 14.06
C TRP A 295 -18.27 7.38 12.94
N ARG A 296 -18.73 7.74 11.75
CA ARG A 296 -18.63 6.94 10.54
C ARG A 296 -18.18 7.82 9.37
N LEU A 297 -17.36 7.25 8.50
CA LEU A 297 -16.93 7.82 7.23
C LEU A 297 -17.18 6.80 6.13
N ASP A 298 -17.93 7.19 5.11
CA ASP A 298 -18.13 6.38 3.92
C ASP A 298 -17.21 6.88 2.79
N THR A 299 -16.43 5.97 2.22
CA THR A 299 -15.52 6.28 1.10
C THR A 299 -15.73 5.27 -0.02
N PRO A 300 -15.88 5.70 -1.29
CA PRO A 300 -15.81 4.78 -2.40
C PRO A 300 -14.38 4.21 -2.54
N PHE A 301 -14.23 3.01 -3.10
CA PHE A 301 -12.93 2.35 -3.24
C PHE A 301 -11.93 3.21 -4.04
N HIS A 302 -12.39 3.92 -5.07
CA HIS A 302 -11.51 4.73 -5.93
C HIS A 302 -11.01 6.02 -5.28
N SER A 303 -11.62 6.48 -4.18
CA SER A 303 -11.14 7.68 -3.47
C SER A 303 -10.03 7.36 -2.46
N LEU A 304 -9.84 6.08 -2.13
CA LEU A 304 -8.77 5.61 -1.25
C LEU A 304 -7.43 5.69 -2.00
N ARG A 305 -6.50 6.50 -1.48
CA ARG A 305 -5.16 6.70 -2.04
C ARG A 305 -4.15 5.72 -1.46
N LEU A 306 -4.24 5.48 -0.15
CA LEU A 306 -3.35 4.58 0.57
C LEU A 306 -4.11 4.00 1.74
N VAL A 307 -4.06 2.68 1.89
CA VAL A 307 -4.50 2.00 3.12
C VAL A 307 -3.36 1.10 3.55
N ARG A 308 -2.83 1.30 4.75
CA ARG A 308 -1.78 0.46 5.33
C ARG A 308 -2.11 0.06 6.75
N LEU A 309 -1.52 -1.02 7.22
CA LEU A 309 -1.75 -1.46 8.60
C LEU A 309 -1.12 -0.45 9.58
N TYR A 310 -1.85 -0.15 10.65
CA TYR A 310 -1.32 0.71 11.71
C TYR A 310 -0.64 -0.17 12.78
N PRO A 311 0.60 0.15 13.21
CA PRO A 311 1.24 -0.56 14.30
C PRO A 311 0.51 -0.29 15.62
N GLU A 312 0.14 -1.34 16.34
CA GLU A 312 -0.30 -1.22 17.73
C GLU A 312 0.96 -1.09 18.59
N ILE A 313 1.25 0.14 19.03
CA ILE A 313 2.33 0.46 19.99
C ILE A 313 1.75 0.48 21.41
#